data_AF-A0A1F7JH31-F1
#
_entry.id   AF-A0A1F7JH31-F1
#
_cell.length_a   1.000
_cell.length_b   1.000
_cell.length_c   1.000
_cell.angle_alpha   90.00
_cell.angle_beta   90.00
_cell.angle_gamma   90.00
#
_symmetry.space_group_name_H-M   'P 1'
#
loop_
_entity.id
_entity.type
_entity.pdbx_description
1 polymer ?
#
loop_
_entity_poly.entity_id
_entity_poly.type
_entity_poly.pdbx_seq_one_letter_code
_entity_poly.pdbx_strand_id
1 'polypeptide(L)'
;MEVPRELNTVTHISKIMALILFILLPIISFLWGMKYQRMLNGEVSNFPVQKACTMEAKICPNGTAVGRSGPNCEFNPCPIVKTE
;
A
#
# COMPACT_ATOMS: atom_id res chain seq x y z
N MET A 1 -46.37 27.25 -35.54
CA MET A 1 -44.93 27.13 -35.88
C MET A 1 -44.45 25.82 -35.31
N GLU A 2 -44.35 24.79 -36.16
CA GLU A 2 -43.84 23.48 -35.77
C GLU A 2 -42.31 23.52 -35.83
N VAL A 3 -41.66 23.31 -34.68
CA VAL A 3 -40.21 23.25 -34.59
C VAL A 3 -39.75 21.95 -35.25
N PRO A 4 -38.79 21.98 -36.20
CA PRO A 4 -38.35 20.79 -36.92
C PRO A 4 -37.67 19.78 -35.97
N ARG A 5 -38.07 18.51 -36.09
CA ARG A 5 -37.60 17.38 -35.24
C ARG A 5 -36.09 17.18 -35.23
N GLU A 6 -35.37 17.70 -36.23
CA GLU A 6 -33.90 17.61 -36.36
C GLU A 6 -33.15 18.27 -35.19
N LEU A 7 -33.68 19.35 -34.60
CA LEU A 7 -32.98 20.05 -33.50
C LEU A 7 -33.09 19.33 -32.15
N ASN A 8 -34.14 18.54 -31.95
CA ASN A 8 -34.33 17.75 -30.73
C ASN A 8 -33.42 16.50 -30.72
N THR A 9 -33.12 15.92 -31.88
CA THR A 9 -32.18 14.79 -32.02
C THR A 9 -30.76 15.18 -31.57
N VAL A 10 -30.32 16.41 -31.91
CA VAL A 10 -28.98 16.91 -31.53
C VAL A 10 -28.87 17.17 -30.02
N THR A 11 -29.92 17.65 -29.37
CA THR A 11 -29.90 17.84 -27.89
C THR A 11 -29.97 16.52 -27.13
N HIS A 12 -30.68 15.50 -27.65
CA HIS A 12 -30.69 14.16 -27.07
C HIS A 12 -29.36 13.44 -27.22
N ILE A 13 -28.75 13.47 -28.42
CA ILE A 13 -27.43 12.86 -28.64
C ILE A 13 -26.38 13.52 -27.74
N SER A 14 -26.39 14.86 -27.63
CA SER A 14 -25.46 15.59 -26.75
C SER A 14 -25.61 15.20 -25.27
N LYS A 15 -26.85 15.08 -24.78
CA LYS A 15 -27.14 14.64 -23.40
C LYS A 15 -26.69 13.21 -23.14
N ILE A 16 -26.94 12.29 -24.08
CA ILE A 16 -26.54 10.90 -23.97
C ILE A 16 -25.00 10.80 -23.93
N MET A 17 -24.31 11.51 -24.83
CA MET A 17 -22.84 11.54 -24.85
C MET A 17 -22.26 12.14 -23.56
N ALA A 18 -22.88 13.20 -23.03
CA ALA A 18 -22.47 13.82 -21.77
C ALA A 18 -22.65 12.87 -20.57
N LEU A 19 -23.79 12.16 -20.48
CA LEU A 19 -24.03 11.17 -19.43
C LEU A 19 -23.07 9.99 -19.52
N ILE A 20 -22.82 9.49 -20.73
CA ILE A 20 -21.87 8.41 -20.97
C ILE A 20 -20.46 8.83 -20.53
N LEU A 21 -19.99 10.02 -20.92
CA LEU A 21 -18.69 10.53 -20.48
C LEU A 21 -18.63 10.72 -18.96
N PHE A 22 -19.67 11.28 -18.35
CA PHE A 22 -19.73 11.49 -16.90
C PHE A 22 -19.68 10.18 -16.10
N ILE A 23 -20.21 9.08 -16.65
CA ILE A 23 -20.20 7.76 -16.01
C ILE A 23 -18.90 7.00 -16.33
N LEU A 24 -18.41 7.06 -17.57
CA LEU A 24 -17.22 6.32 -17.98
C LEU A 24 -15.92 6.90 -17.41
N LEU A 25 -15.79 8.22 -17.30
CA LEU A 25 -14.60 8.88 -16.74
C LEU A 25 -14.25 8.44 -15.29
N PRO A 26 -15.20 8.43 -14.33
CA PRO A 26 -14.91 7.95 -12.97
C PRO A 26 -14.62 6.45 -12.94
N ILE A 27 -15.30 5.64 -13.77
CA ILE A 27 -15.06 4.19 -13.83
C ILE A 27 -13.65 3.91 -14.36
N ILE A 28 -13.26 4.55 -15.47
CA ILE A 28 -11.93 4.38 -16.08
C ILE A 28 -10.83 4.84 -15.12
N SER A 29 -10.98 6.02 -14.51
CA SER A 29 -10.00 6.55 -13.55
C SER A 29 -9.88 5.65 -12.31
N PHE A 30 -10.98 5.12 -11.79
CA PHE A 30 -10.96 4.19 -10.66
C PHE A 30 -10.27 2.86 -11.01
N LEU A 31 -10.56 2.28 -12.17
CA LEU A 31 -9.93 1.04 -12.64
C LEU A 31 -8.41 1.21 -12.86
N TRP A 32 -7.98 2.34 -13.44
CA TRP A 32 -6.56 2.69 -13.55
C TRP A 32 -5.92 2.94 -12.20
N GLY A 33 -6.58 3.63 -11.28
CA GLY A 33 -6.11 3.88 -9.93
C GLY A 33 -5.88 2.58 -9.15
N MET A 34 -6.84 1.63 -9.21
CA MET A 34 -6.68 0.32 -8.58
C MET A 34 -5.52 -0.49 -9.16
N LYS A 35 -5.29 -0.42 -10.48
CA LYS A 35 -4.12 -1.07 -11.11
C LYS A 35 -2.81 -0.42 -10.67
N TYR A 36 -2.78 0.91 -10.60
CA TYR A 36 -1.62 1.68 -10.17
C TYR A 36 -1.24 1.38 -8.72
N GLN A 37 -2.23 1.35 -7.82
CA GLN A 37 -2.01 1.03 -6.41
C GLN A 37 -1.53 -0.42 -6.21
N ARG A 38 -2.04 -1.38 -6.99
CA ARG A 38 -1.52 -2.77 -6.95
C ARG A 38 -0.06 -2.86 -7.38
N MET A 39 0.38 -2.05 -8.35
CA MET A 39 1.79 -2.03 -8.76
C MET A 39 2.68 -1.46 -7.66
N LEU A 40 2.28 -0.36 -7.01
CA LEU A 40 3.04 0.23 -5.90
C LEU A 40 3.11 -0.68 -4.66
N ASN A 41 2.00 -1.35 -4.32
CA ASN A 41 1.95 -2.25 -3.17
C ASN A 41 2.72 -3.56 -3.40
N GLY A 42 3.10 -3.86 -4.65
CA GLY A 42 3.86 -5.06 -5.02
C GLY A 42 5.32 -5.06 -4.54
N GLU A 43 5.83 -3.93 -4.02
CA GLU A 43 7.23 -3.78 -3.60
C GLU A 43 7.38 -3.50 -2.08
N VAL A 44 6.37 -3.82 -1.27
CA VAL A 44 6.46 -3.74 0.20
C VAL A 44 6.39 -5.14 0.80
N SER A 45 7.38 -5.97 0.48
CA SER A 45 7.50 -7.29 1.09
C SER A 45 8.86 -7.54 1.73
N ASN A 46 9.74 -6.53 1.88
CA ASN A 46 11.04 -6.71 2.56
C ASN A 46 11.71 -5.43 3.07
N PHE A 47 10.96 -4.34 3.34
CA PHE A 47 11.53 -3.35 4.25
C PHE A 47 11.37 -3.91 5.65
N PRO A 48 12.45 -4.29 6.37
CA PRO A 48 12.33 -4.54 7.78
C PRO A 48 11.86 -3.20 8.35
N VAL A 49 10.57 -3.11 8.68
CA VAL A 49 10.09 -2.07 9.58
C VAL A 49 11.00 -2.23 10.78
N GLN A 50 12.00 -1.35 10.89
CA GLN A 50 12.96 -1.36 11.97
C GLN A 50 12.16 -1.01 13.22
N LYS A 51 11.57 -2.03 13.82
CA LYS A 51 10.84 -1.92 15.05
C LYS A 51 11.87 -1.51 16.08
N ALA A 52 11.76 -0.26 16.55
CA ALA A 52 12.61 0.22 17.63
C ALA A 52 12.33 -0.64 18.87
N CYS A 53 13.26 -1.53 19.20
CA CYS A 53 13.19 -2.31 20.43
C CYS A 53 13.75 -1.48 21.59
N THR A 54 13.28 -1.78 22.80
CA THR A 54 13.80 -1.23 24.05
C THR A 54 15.30 -1.52 24.20
N MET A 55 16.05 -0.55 24.74
CA MET A 55 17.49 -0.64 24.97
C MET A 55 17.85 -1.44 26.24
N GLU A 56 17.07 -2.48 26.55
CA GLU A 56 17.33 -3.33 27.69
C GLU A 56 18.35 -4.42 27.32
N ALA A 57 19.23 -4.74 28.28
CA ALA A 57 20.24 -5.75 28.13
C ALA A 57 20.07 -6.83 29.20
N LYS A 58 20.09 -8.09 28.77
CA LYS A 58 20.14 -9.25 29.66
C LYS A 58 21.60 -9.69 29.83
N ILE A 59 22.03 -9.88 31.08
CA ILE A 59 23.36 -10.39 31.39
C ILE A 59 23.34 -11.92 31.30
N CYS A 60 24.25 -12.48 30.50
CA CYS A 60 24.48 -13.90 30.35
C CYS A 60 25.35 -14.45 31.49
N PRO A 61 25.30 -15.76 31.78
CA PRO A 61 26.16 -16.38 32.80
C PRO A 61 27.67 -16.21 32.53
N ASN A 62 28.04 -15.95 31.28
CA ASN A 62 29.43 -15.63 30.86
C ASN A 62 29.80 -14.15 31.08
N GLY A 63 28.90 -13.32 31.60
CA GLY A 63 29.12 -11.87 31.82
C GLY A 63 28.82 -10.99 30.60
N THR A 64 28.57 -11.56 29.42
CA THR A 64 28.20 -10.78 28.21
C THR A 64 26.78 -10.21 28.35
N ALA A 65 26.58 -8.99 27.86
CA ALA A 65 25.26 -8.36 27.76
C ALA A 65 24.65 -8.60 26.36
N VAL A 66 23.42 -9.10 26.31
CA VAL A 66 22.66 -9.28 25.05
C VAL A 66 21.44 -8.38 25.03
N GLY A 67 21.25 -7.67 23.92
CA GLY A 67 20.08 -6.82 23.69
C GLY A 67 18.91 -7.58 23.07
N ARG A 68 17.85 -6.85 22.75
CA ARG A 68 16.66 -7.38 22.06
C ARG A 68 16.78 -7.09 20.57
N SER A 69 16.44 -8.07 19.73
CA SER A 69 16.46 -7.91 18.28
C SER A 69 15.36 -8.74 17.60
N GLY A 70 15.21 -8.56 16.27
CA GLY A 70 14.24 -9.27 15.46
C GLY A 70 12.83 -8.64 15.43
N PRO A 71 11.92 -9.19 14.63
CA PRO A 71 10.56 -8.64 14.43
C PRO A 71 9.71 -8.63 15.72
N ASN A 72 10.03 -9.53 16.66
CA ASN A 72 9.33 -9.68 17.93
C ASN A 72 10.05 -9.02 19.12
N CYS A 73 11.20 -8.36 18.92
CA CYS A 73 12.02 -7.77 20.00
C CYS A 73 12.33 -8.76 21.14
N GLU A 74 12.86 -9.92 20.77
CA GLU A 74 13.26 -10.98 21.70
C GLU A 74 14.75 -10.87 22.05
N PHE A 75 15.16 -11.36 23.21
CA PHE A 75 16.57 -11.38 23.59
C PHE A 75 17.37 -12.35 22.72
N ASN A 76 18.50 -11.89 22.20
CA ASN A 76 19.42 -12.75 21.47
C ASN A 76 19.96 -13.87 22.38
N PRO A 77 20.27 -15.05 21.83
CA PRO A 77 20.91 -16.11 22.58
C PRO A 77 22.27 -15.65 23.13
N CYS A 78 22.61 -16.12 24.33
CA CYS A 78 23.90 -15.86 24.93
C CYS A 78 25.03 -16.52 24.12
N PRO A 79 26.16 -15.82 23.88
CA PRO A 79 27.31 -16.44 23.24
C PRO A 79 27.87 -17.55 24.13
N ILE A 80 27.93 -18.76 23.59
CA ILE A 80 28.73 -19.85 24.15
C ILE A 80 30.19 -19.57 23.82
N VAL A 81 31.01 -19.33 24.83
CA VAL A 81 32.46 -19.20 24.63
C VAL A 81 32.95 -20.54 24.09
N LYS A 82 33.26 -20.61 22.79
CA LYS A 82 34.06 -21.71 22.26
C LYS A 82 35.51 -21.31 22.49
N THR A 83 36.09 -21.84 23.55
CA THR A 83 37.54 -21.82 23.75
C THR A 83 38.15 -22.68 22.64
N GLU A 84 38.86 -22.07 21.69
CA GLU A 84 39.88 -22.77 20.88
C GLU A 84 41.18 -22.89 21.69
#